data_AF-A0A959LQI7-F1
#
_entry.id   AF-A0A959LQI7-F1
#
_cell.length_a   1.000
_cell.length_b   1.000
_cell.length_c   1.000
_cell.angle_alpha   90.00
_cell.angle_beta   90.00
_cell.angle_gamma   90.00
#
_symmetry.space_group_name_H-M   'P 1'
#
loop_
_entity.id
_entity.type
_entity.pdbx_description
1 polymer ?
#
loop_
_entity_poly.entity_id
_entity_poly.type
_entity_poly.pdbx_seq_one_letter_code
_entity_poly.pdbx_strand_id
1 'polypeptide(L)'
;MSSILIAESGSTKTDWCLAGATKRPLYYKTSGINPYLQSEGEIIAVLENELKLHKHKPEQLYYYGAGAGSKQKQTELKKVLANYFGIKSVEVNSDMLAAARAMCGHDKGVVAILGTGSNSCYYDGKKAKTQSPSL
;
A
#
# COMPACT_ATOMS: atom_id res chain seq x y z
N MET A 1 5.80 -17.49 12.77
CA MET A 1 5.09 -16.84 11.65
C MET A 1 5.96 -15.70 11.17
N SER A 2 6.01 -15.46 9.85
CA SER A 2 6.76 -14.33 9.28
C SER A 2 6.08 -13.01 9.65
N SER A 3 6.85 -11.96 9.98
CA SER A 3 6.29 -10.64 10.31
C SER A 3 5.97 -9.85 9.03
N ILE A 4 4.73 -9.39 8.90
CA ILE A 4 4.22 -8.73 7.70
C ILE A 4 3.79 -7.32 8.07
N LEU A 5 4.33 -6.32 7.36
CA LEU A 5 3.87 -4.94 7.44
C LEU A 5 2.97 -4.62 6.24
N ILE A 6 1.74 -4.22 6.52
CA ILE A 6 0.76 -3.82 5.50
C ILE A 6 0.54 -2.32 5.65
N ALA A 7 0.54 -1.60 4.53
CA ALA A 7 0.26 -0.16 4.48
C ALA A 7 -0.89 0.11 3.52
N GLU A 8 -1.87 0.89 3.96
CA GLU A 8 -2.91 1.49 3.12
C GLU A 8 -2.74 3.00 3.18
N SER A 9 -2.42 3.61 2.05
CA SER A 9 -2.03 5.01 1.95
C SER A 9 -2.94 5.79 1.02
N GLY A 10 -3.67 6.73 1.60
CA GLY A 10 -4.31 7.81 0.86
C GLY A 10 -3.39 9.02 0.73
N SER A 11 -3.89 10.09 0.10
CA SER A 11 -3.11 11.34 -0.04
C SER A 11 -2.89 12.09 1.27
N THR A 12 -3.69 11.84 2.32
CA THR A 12 -3.63 12.58 3.59
C THR A 12 -3.06 11.75 4.75
N LYS A 13 -3.24 10.44 4.73
CA LYS A 13 -2.83 9.54 5.81
C LYS A 13 -2.39 8.19 5.25
N THR A 14 -1.54 7.51 6.01
CA THR A 14 -1.23 6.10 5.82
C THR A 14 -1.54 5.33 7.10
N ASP A 15 -2.39 4.32 6.99
CA ASP A 15 -2.67 3.36 8.06
C ASP A 15 -1.77 2.13 7.86
N TRP A 16 -1.02 1.77 8.91
CA TRP A 16 -0.08 0.66 8.90
C TRP A 16 -0.53 -0.44 9.86
N CYS A 17 -0.33 -1.69 9.48
CA CYS A 17 -0.62 -2.88 10.29
C CYS A 17 0.57 -3.84 10.26
N LEU A 18 1.17 -4.10 11.42
CA LEU A 18 2.19 -5.12 11.59
C LEU A 18 1.55 -6.39 12.19
N ALA A 19 1.49 -7.44 11.38
CA ALA A 19 0.97 -8.74 11.75
C ALA A 19 2.09 -9.78 11.92
N GLY A 20 1.86 -10.81 12.74
CA GLY A 20 2.79 -11.93 12.94
C GLY A 20 3.98 -11.67 13.88
N ALA A 21 4.30 -10.40 14.18
CA ALA A 21 5.37 -10.04 15.12
C ALA A 21 4.97 -10.21 16.60
N THR A 22 3.68 -10.18 16.92
CA THR A 22 3.14 -10.45 18.26
C THR A 22 1.85 -11.27 18.16
N LYS A 23 1.25 -11.65 19.31
CA LYS A 23 -0.06 -12.34 19.33
C LYS A 23 -1.20 -11.53 18.73
N ARG A 24 -1.11 -10.18 18.75
CA ARG A 24 -2.10 -9.28 18.16
C ARG A 24 -1.44 -8.37 17.12
N PRO A 25 -2.16 -7.96 16.07
CA PRO A 25 -1.64 -6.95 15.15
C PRO A 25 -1.33 -5.64 15.88
N LEU A 26 -0.26 -4.96 15.48
CA LEU A 26 0.08 -3.60 15.92
C LEU A 26 -0.28 -2.62 14.82
N TYR A 27 -0.83 -1.47 15.18
CA TYR A 27 -1.29 -0.46 14.23
C TYR A 27 -0.53 0.85 14.41
N TYR A 28 -0.18 1.48 13.30
CA TYR A 28 0.52 2.77 13.28
C TYR A 28 -0.13 3.70 12.26
N LYS A 29 0.12 5.00 12.40
CA LYS A 29 -0.38 6.01 11.46
C LYS A 29 0.73 7.00 11.15
N THR A 30 0.78 7.42 9.89
CA THR A 30 1.64 8.49 9.41
C THR A 30 0.86 9.40 8.46
N SER A 31 1.48 10.51 8.08
CA SER A 31 1.15 11.31 6.91
C SER A 31 1.08 10.44 5.66
N GLY A 32 0.24 10.87 4.72
CA GLY A 32 0.03 10.19 3.45
C GLY A 32 1.32 10.07 2.63
N ILE A 33 1.52 8.89 2.05
CA ILE A 33 2.59 8.59 1.11
C ILE A 33 1.98 8.44 -0.28
N ASN A 34 2.48 9.20 -1.26
CA ASN A 34 2.03 9.19 -2.63
C ASN A 34 3.23 9.36 -3.58
N PRO A 35 3.71 8.28 -4.23
CA PRO A 35 4.90 8.31 -5.08
C PRO A 35 4.72 9.09 -6.38
N TYR A 36 3.51 9.57 -6.67
CA TYR A 36 3.25 10.47 -7.78
C TYR A 36 3.50 11.94 -7.40
N LEU A 37 3.27 12.31 -6.14
CA LEU A 37 3.36 13.69 -5.66
C LEU A 37 4.62 13.97 -4.85
N GLN A 38 5.19 12.96 -4.20
CA GLN A 38 6.33 13.09 -3.31
C GLN A 38 7.60 12.49 -3.92
N SER A 39 8.73 13.10 -3.63
CA SER A 39 10.08 12.60 -3.90
C SER A 39 10.47 11.49 -2.93
N GLU A 40 11.52 10.73 -3.28
CA GLU A 40 12.09 9.70 -2.40
C GLU A 40 12.50 10.26 -1.02
N GLY A 41 13.13 11.44 -0.99
CA GLY A 41 13.55 12.08 0.27
C GLY A 41 12.38 12.44 1.18
N GLU A 42 11.28 12.96 0.62
CA GLU A 42 10.07 13.27 1.39
C GLU A 42 9.42 12.02 1.95
N ILE A 43 9.36 10.93 1.17
CA ILE A 43 8.83 9.64 1.62
C ILE A 43 9.68 9.07 2.76
N ILE A 44 11.01 9.10 2.62
CA ILE A 44 11.93 8.66 3.68
C ILE A 44 11.74 9.50 4.94
N ALA A 45 11.62 10.82 4.81
CA ALA A 45 11.41 11.71 5.94
C ALA A 45 10.11 11.37 6.72
N VAL A 46 9.02 11.05 6.03
CA VAL A 46 7.77 10.59 6.69
C VAL A 46 8.03 9.29 7.46
N LEU A 47 8.69 8.31 6.85
CA LEU A 47 9.00 7.03 7.49
C LEU A 47 9.89 7.20 8.72
N GLU A 48 10.96 7.98 8.62
CA GLU A 48 11.90 8.22 9.72
C GLU A 48 11.26 8.99 10.88
N ASN A 49 10.49 10.03 10.58
CA ASN A 49 9.97 10.93 11.60
C ASN A 49 8.72 10.36 12.27
N GLU A 50 7.87 9.64 11.54
CA GLU A 50 6.54 9.28 12.01
C GLU A 50 6.35 7.77 12.23
N LEU A 51 6.97 6.90 11.43
CA LEU A 51 6.75 5.46 11.52
C LEU A 51 7.66 4.81 12.58
N LYS A 52 7.21 4.81 13.84
CA LYS A 52 7.97 4.22 14.97
C LYS A 52 7.63 2.75 15.19
N LEU A 53 8.28 1.84 14.46
CA LEU A 53 8.13 0.38 14.65
C LEU A 53 8.82 -0.18 15.91
N HIS A 54 9.53 0.67 16.67
CA HIS A 54 10.30 0.29 17.85
C HIS A 54 11.28 -0.86 17.56
N LYS A 55 11.12 -2.01 18.23
CA LYS A 55 12.01 -3.18 18.09
C LYS A 55 11.56 -4.16 17.01
N HIS A 56 10.47 -3.87 16.30
CA HIS A 56 9.92 -4.79 15.32
C HIS A 56 10.51 -4.53 13.95
N LYS A 57 11.08 -5.59 13.35
CA LYS A 57 11.52 -5.58 11.96
C LYS A 57 10.57 -6.45 11.13
N PRO A 58 9.88 -5.88 10.12
CA PRO A 58 9.08 -6.68 9.21
C PRO A 58 10.01 -7.53 8.32
N GLU A 59 9.55 -8.72 7.96
CA GLU A 59 10.22 -9.58 6.96
C GLU A 59 9.63 -9.37 5.57
N GLN A 60 8.36 -8.93 5.51
CA GLN A 60 7.61 -8.68 4.29
C GLN A 60 6.84 -7.37 4.39
N LEU A 61 6.71 -6.67 3.28
CA LEU A 61 5.95 -5.42 3.19
C LEU A 61 4.99 -5.43 2.00
N TYR A 62 3.73 -5.12 2.28
CA TYR A 62 2.69 -4.91 1.28
C TYR A 62 2.17 -3.48 1.38
N TYR A 63 2.51 -2.67 0.39
CA TYR A 63 2.03 -1.31 0.28
C TYR A 63 0.89 -1.22 -0.73
N TYR A 64 -0.17 -0.52 -0.35
CA TYR A 64 -1.25 -0.12 -1.22
C TYR A 64 -1.49 1.36 -1.08
N GLY A 65 -1.62 2.09 -2.17
CA GLY A 65 -2.00 3.49 -2.03
C GLY A 65 -2.22 4.28 -3.31
N ALA A 66 -2.74 5.49 -3.10
CA ALA A 66 -2.87 6.48 -4.15
C ALA A 66 -1.51 6.80 -4.79
N GLY A 67 -1.51 7.04 -6.10
CA GLY A 67 -0.27 7.30 -6.87
C GLY A 67 0.56 6.07 -7.25
N ALA A 68 0.29 4.90 -6.66
CA ALA A 68 0.91 3.63 -7.04
C ALA A 68 0.17 2.90 -8.19
N GLY A 69 -0.41 3.66 -9.12
CA GLY A 69 -1.20 3.11 -10.24
C GLY A 69 -0.37 2.59 -11.42
N SER A 70 0.81 3.15 -11.67
CA SER A 70 1.68 2.75 -12.77
C SER A 70 2.80 1.81 -12.32
N LYS A 71 3.23 0.89 -13.20
CA LYS A 71 4.35 -0.02 -12.93
C LYS A 71 5.65 0.71 -12.59
N GLN A 72 5.87 1.86 -13.22
CA GLN A 72 7.03 2.71 -12.95
C GLN A 72 7.01 3.20 -11.50
N LYS A 73 5.90 3.82 -11.05
CA LYS A 73 5.77 4.32 -9.67
C LYS A 73 5.80 3.22 -8.63
N GLN A 74 5.21 2.06 -8.92
CA GLN A 74 5.33 0.87 -8.08
C GLN A 74 6.78 0.41 -7.93
N THR A 75 7.56 0.42 -9.01
CA THR A 75 8.96 -0.01 -9.00
C THR A 75 9.85 0.99 -8.27
N GLU A 76 9.65 2.29 -8.48
CA GLU A 76 10.36 3.36 -7.75
C GLU A 76 10.10 3.23 -6.24
N LEU A 77 8.84 3.23 -5.82
CA LEU A 77 8.48 3.13 -4.40
C LEU A 77 8.94 1.81 -3.77
N LYS A 78 8.85 0.69 -4.51
CA LYS A 78 9.35 -0.61 -4.04
C LYS A 78 10.83 -0.55 -3.68
N LYS A 79 11.65 0.12 -4.48
CA LYS A 79 13.09 0.27 -4.19
C LYS A 79 13.32 1.09 -2.93
N VAL A 80 12.62 2.22 -2.79
CA VAL A 80 12.71 3.08 -1.59
C VAL A 80 12.38 2.29 -0.33
N LEU A 81 11.24 1.60 -0.32
CA LEU A 81 10.79 0.81 0.84
C LEU A 81 11.71 -0.37 1.12
N ALA A 82 12.17 -1.10 0.08
CA ALA A 82 13.10 -2.20 0.24
C ALA A 82 14.43 -1.77 0.88
N ASN A 83 14.97 -0.63 0.44
CA ASN A 83 16.20 -0.06 0.97
C ASN A 83 15.99 0.43 2.41
N TYR A 84 14.92 1.18 2.67
CA TYR A 84 14.62 1.72 3.99
C TYR A 84 14.44 0.64 5.07
N PHE A 85 13.65 -0.39 4.79
CA PHE A 85 13.41 -1.48 5.75
C PHE A 85 14.50 -2.56 5.72
N GLY A 86 15.39 -2.54 4.72
CA GLY A 86 16.42 -3.55 4.50
C GLY A 86 15.84 -4.94 4.26
N ILE A 87 14.80 -5.04 3.44
CA ILE A 87 14.10 -6.29 3.12
C ILE A 87 13.90 -6.47 1.61
N LYS A 88 13.89 -7.73 1.16
CA LYS A 88 13.71 -8.08 -0.26
C LYS A 88 12.25 -8.32 -0.65
N SER A 89 11.42 -8.74 0.32
CA SER A 89 10.00 -9.05 0.08
C SER A 89 9.16 -7.79 0.22
N VAL A 90 9.05 -7.04 -0.87
CA VAL A 90 8.24 -5.81 -0.94
C VAL A 90 7.31 -5.89 -2.16
N GLU A 91 6.02 -5.69 -1.93
CA GLU A 91 5.00 -5.54 -2.96
C GLU A 91 4.35 -4.15 -2.84
N VAL A 92 4.20 -3.46 -3.97
CA VAL A 92 3.58 -2.13 -4.05
C VAL A 92 2.48 -2.19 -5.10
N ASN A 93 1.26 -1.83 -4.73
CA ASN A 93 0.11 -1.78 -5.64
C ASN A 93 -0.75 -0.54 -5.39
N SER A 94 -1.75 -0.33 -6.25
CA SER A 94 -2.73 0.73 -6.09
C SER A 94 -3.71 0.48 -4.93
N ASP A 95 -4.27 1.57 -4.43
CA ASP A 95 -5.47 1.61 -3.58
C ASP A 95 -6.62 0.73 -4.11
N MET A 96 -6.85 0.76 -5.43
CA MET A 96 -7.90 -0.04 -6.06
C MET A 96 -7.68 -1.55 -5.92
N LEU A 97 -6.43 -2.01 -6.04
CA LEU A 97 -6.14 -3.44 -5.81
C LEU A 97 -6.27 -3.80 -4.32
N ALA A 98 -5.97 -2.87 -3.41
CA ALA A 98 -6.21 -3.04 -1.98
C ALA A 98 -7.69 -3.30 -1.72
N ALA A 99 -8.57 -2.42 -2.20
CA ALA A 99 -10.02 -2.55 -2.04
C ALA A 99 -10.51 -3.87 -2.64
N ALA A 100 -10.02 -4.24 -3.84
CA ALA A 100 -10.39 -5.49 -4.49
C ALA A 100 -10.01 -6.74 -3.69
N ARG A 101 -8.76 -6.80 -3.19
CA ARG A 101 -8.30 -7.93 -2.37
C ARG A 101 -9.03 -8.00 -1.02
N ALA A 102 -9.32 -6.86 -0.41
CA ALA A 102 -10.02 -6.80 0.87
C ALA A 102 -11.49 -7.24 0.75
N MET A 103 -12.19 -6.85 -0.31
CA MET A 103 -13.61 -7.14 -0.51
C MET A 103 -13.87 -8.50 -1.14
N CYS A 104 -13.06 -8.90 -2.12
CA CYS A 104 -13.31 -10.08 -2.94
C CYS A 104 -12.37 -11.25 -2.63
N GLY A 105 -11.29 -11.03 -1.87
CA GLY A 105 -10.28 -12.06 -1.63
C GLY A 105 -9.68 -12.56 -2.93
N HIS A 106 -10.04 -13.79 -3.32
CA HIS A 106 -9.62 -14.44 -4.56
C HIS A 106 -10.75 -14.61 -5.59
N ASP A 107 -11.94 -14.12 -5.28
CA ASP A 107 -13.12 -14.23 -6.14
C ASP A 107 -13.24 -13.03 -7.07
N LYS A 108 -14.04 -13.20 -8.12
CA LYS A 108 -14.33 -12.14 -9.08
C LYS A 108 -15.39 -11.19 -8.50
N GLY A 109 -15.30 -9.90 -8.81
CA GLY A 109 -16.28 -8.93 -8.34
C GLY A 109 -16.09 -7.54 -8.93
N VAL A 110 -17.11 -6.70 -8.79
CA VAL A 110 -17.01 -5.27 -9.07
C VAL A 110 -16.75 -4.56 -7.75
N VAL A 111 -15.73 -3.72 -7.70
CA VAL A 111 -15.33 -2.99 -6.49
C VAL A 111 -15.26 -1.51 -6.80
N ALA A 112 -15.84 -0.72 -5.90
CA ALA A 112 -15.83 0.73 -5.97
C ALA A 112 -15.25 1.32 -4.68
N ILE A 113 -14.44 2.37 -4.83
CA ILE A 113 -13.99 3.22 -3.74
C ILE A 113 -14.82 4.51 -3.80
N LEU A 114 -15.44 4.87 -2.69
CA LEU A 114 -16.22 6.10 -2.52
C LEU A 114 -15.61 6.93 -1.39
N GLY A 115 -14.76 7.89 -1.74
CA GLY A 115 -14.11 8.81 -0.81
C GLY A 115 -13.96 10.22 -1.42
N THR A 116 -12.87 10.92 -1.11
CA THR A 116 -12.55 12.24 -1.71
C THR A 116 -12.51 12.18 -3.24
N GLY A 117 -12.11 11.04 -3.80
CA GLY A 117 -12.34 10.67 -5.20
C GLY A 117 -13.19 9.39 -5.26
N SER A 118 -13.81 9.17 -6.42
CA SER A 118 -14.47 7.90 -6.73
C SER A 118 -13.70 7.15 -7.82
N ASN A 119 -13.62 5.83 -7.68
CA ASN A 119 -13.01 4.97 -8.68
C ASN A 119 -13.67 3.58 -8.60
N SER A 120 -13.67 2.84 -9.70
CA SER A 120 -14.22 1.47 -9.73
C SER A 120 -13.40 0.57 -10.64
N CYS A 121 -13.42 -0.73 -10.37
CA CYS A 121 -12.80 -1.72 -11.22
C CYS A 121 -13.58 -3.03 -11.23
N TYR A 122 -13.36 -3.81 -12.28
CA TYR A 122 -13.67 -5.23 -12.29
C TYR A 122 -12.44 -6.01 -11.80
N TYR A 123 -12.60 -6.77 -10.72
CA TYR A 123 -11.59 -7.67 -10.20
C TYR A 123 -11.81 -9.09 -10.73
N ASP A 124 -10.79 -9.69 -11.34
CA ASP A 124 -10.88 -11.03 -11.92
C ASP A 124 -10.44 -12.16 -10.98
N GLY A 125 -10.30 -11.87 -9.68
CA GLY A 125 -9.74 -12.77 -8.66
C GLY A 125 -8.22 -12.67 -8.51
N LYS A 126 -7.55 -11.91 -9.39
CA LYS A 126 -6.09 -11.67 -9.33
C LYS A 126 -5.71 -10.21 -9.59
N LYS A 127 -6.32 -9.58 -10.60
CA LYS A 127 -5.99 -8.23 -11.07
C LYS A 127 -7.24 -7.34 -11.13
N ALA A 128 -7.06 -6.08 -10.75
CA ALA A 128 -8.05 -5.03 -10.96
C ALA A 128 -7.95 -4.53 -12.41
N LYS A 129 -9.09 -4.51 -13.12
CA LYS A 129 -9.22 -3.99 -14.48
C LYS A 129 -10.14 -2.79 -14.45
N THR A 130 -9.57 -1.63 -14.74
CA THR A 130 -10.31 -0.40 -15.02
C THR A 130 -10.66 -0.36 -16.50
N GLN A 131 -11.91 -0.05 -16.83
CA GLN A 131 -12.28 0.37 -18.18
C GLN A 131 -12.20 1.90 -18.21
N SER A 132 -11.44 2.44 -19.16
CA SER A 132 -11.65 3.83 -19.55
C SER A 132 -13.01 3.91 -20.25
N PRO A 133 -13.91 4.81 -19.86
CA PRO A 133 -15.14 5.01 -20.61
C PRO A 133 -14.78 5.36 -22.06
N SER A 134 -15.37 4.65 -23.02
CA SER A 134 -15.35 5.05 -24.42
C SER A 134 -16.18 6.32 -24.55
N LEU A 135 -15.53 7.43 -24.93
CA LEU A 135 -16.18 8.66 -25.40
C LEU A 135 -16.16 8.68 -26.93
#